data_AF-A0AAW0YCF2-F1
#
_entry.id   AF-A0AAW0YCF2-F1
#
_cell.length_a   1.000
_cell.length_b   1.000
_cell.length_c   1.000
_cell.angle_alpha   90.00
_cell.angle_beta   90.00
_cell.angle_gamma   90.00
#
_symmetry.space_group_name_H-M   'P 1'
#
loop_
_entity.id
_entity.type
_entity.pdbx_description
1 polymer ?
#
loop_
_entity_poly.entity_id
_entity_poly.type
_entity_poly.pdbx_seq_one_letter_code
_entity_poly.pdbx_strand_id
1 'polypeptide(L)'
;MGSLSKLLPYTCHELGHPWNHSCFSSSAEVGIIGFIESCKIYGVVYLLTGLVKYRKLNHKYGQKLLRDYITSVCFLTVNAFGYIGSFCILRLLLGCGESGAMIVARKTTSPRKLQGLQPKPQPWLFRRVMSLFTNSHLLCPHRGGCLPNFFVMGVRGFFQGFLMQFSVKLLSSASRFIRHPGKLLDLFFNRNNFNAGLFLAWFISVFKGTCCAGRWWHGKEEASHGAVAGVLSAFAMYFYSAPSLALYMMWKVLECVYEKGCDEGYLPRIPGSVELLYSISTGYLFHVAVMEMHYMKPSYWRFLLRLTWGRLQDYNRHLLTPFGMDSARGLNGIWPKYDLKHVSESVRKMIPNPIVMKL
;
A
#
# COMPACT_ATOMS: atom_id res chain seq x y z
N MET A 1 9.06 -20.80 4.94
CA MET A 1 7.72 -21.39 4.73
C MET A 1 7.73 -22.88 4.37
N GLY A 2 8.82 -23.47 3.89
CA GLY A 2 8.87 -24.92 3.63
C GLY A 2 9.01 -25.83 4.87
N SER A 3 9.07 -25.28 6.09
CA SER A 3 9.03 -26.08 7.33
C SER A 3 7.60 -26.46 7.74
N LEU A 4 6.63 -25.56 7.56
CA LEU A 4 5.25 -25.80 7.99
C LEU A 4 4.55 -26.81 7.09
N SER A 5 4.75 -26.74 5.77
CA SER A 5 4.12 -27.65 4.80
C SER A 5 4.49 -29.13 4.94
N LYS A 6 5.50 -29.47 5.76
CA LYS A 6 5.92 -30.83 6.11
C LYS A 6 5.19 -31.45 7.30
N LEU A 7 4.45 -30.64 8.08
CA LEU A 7 3.59 -31.14 9.16
C LEU A 7 2.37 -31.89 8.63
N LEU A 8 2.09 -31.75 7.33
CA LEU A 8 0.95 -32.37 6.69
C LEU A 8 1.41 -33.51 5.78
N PRO A 9 0.84 -34.73 5.92
CA PRO A 9 1.17 -35.89 5.09
C PRO A 9 0.51 -35.82 3.69
N TYR A 10 0.50 -34.63 3.06
CA TYR A 10 -0.17 -34.37 1.78
C TYR A 10 0.79 -33.83 0.72
N THR A 11 0.58 -34.27 -0.52
CA THR A 11 1.38 -33.88 -1.69
C THR A 11 1.16 -32.41 -2.08
N CYS A 12 2.08 -31.85 -2.87
CA CYS A 12 1.93 -30.48 -3.41
C CYS A 12 0.72 -30.36 -4.34
N HIS A 13 0.40 -31.44 -5.08
CA HIS A 13 -0.81 -31.57 -5.88
C HIS A 13 -2.08 -31.45 -5.04
N GLU A 14 -2.14 -32.19 -3.92
CA GLU A 14 -3.30 -32.18 -3.03
C GLU A 14 -3.51 -30.84 -2.35
N LEU A 15 -2.44 -30.11 -2.07
CA LEU A 15 -2.51 -28.88 -1.28
C LEU A 15 -2.61 -27.60 -2.14
N GLY A 16 -1.75 -27.47 -3.15
CA GLY A 16 -1.44 -26.18 -3.77
C GLY A 16 -1.72 -26.08 -5.27
N HIS A 17 -1.85 -27.20 -5.98
CA HIS A 17 -2.17 -27.19 -7.41
C HIS A 17 -3.08 -28.36 -7.84
N PRO A 18 -4.28 -28.51 -7.25
CA PRO A 18 -5.16 -29.66 -7.48
C PRO A 18 -5.74 -29.79 -8.90
N TRP A 19 -5.54 -28.79 -9.75
CA TRP A 19 -5.99 -28.79 -11.14
C TRP A 19 -5.01 -29.45 -12.11
N ASN A 20 -3.74 -29.67 -11.73
CA ASN A 20 -2.70 -30.21 -12.59
C ASN A 20 -1.71 -31.09 -11.80
N HIS A 21 -1.39 -32.26 -12.34
CA HIS A 21 -0.52 -33.25 -11.69
C HIS A 21 0.96 -32.85 -11.62
N SER A 22 1.42 -32.04 -12.57
CA SER A 22 2.82 -31.59 -12.63
C SER A 22 2.98 -30.14 -12.15
N CYS A 23 3.98 -29.92 -11.31
CA CYS A 23 4.29 -28.60 -10.76
C CYS A 23 4.67 -27.61 -11.85
N PHE A 24 5.41 -28.07 -12.86
CA PHE A 24 5.83 -27.25 -14.00
C PHE A 24 4.63 -26.81 -14.84
N SER A 25 3.72 -27.72 -15.19
CA SER A 25 2.51 -27.37 -15.94
C SER A 25 1.63 -26.39 -15.17
N SER A 26 1.46 -26.61 -13.86
CA SER A 26 0.73 -25.69 -12.98
C SER A 26 1.35 -24.29 -12.93
N SER A 27 2.67 -24.21 -12.83
CA SER A 27 3.41 -22.93 -12.79
C SER A 27 3.38 -22.23 -14.16
N ALA A 28 3.53 -22.98 -15.24
CA ALA A 28 3.46 -22.47 -16.61
C ALA A 28 2.07 -21.94 -16.96
N GLU A 29 1.01 -22.66 -16.59
CA GLU A 29 -0.38 -22.20 -16.80
C GLU A 29 -0.63 -20.85 -16.11
N VAL A 30 -0.26 -20.72 -14.83
CA VAL A 30 -0.42 -19.45 -14.10
C VAL A 30 0.53 -18.38 -14.61
N GLY A 31 1.72 -18.74 -15.08
CA GLY A 31 2.63 -17.82 -15.76
C GLY A 31 2.02 -17.24 -17.05
N ILE A 32 1.39 -18.07 -17.88
CA ILE A 32 0.72 -17.63 -19.12
C ILE A 32 -0.48 -16.74 -18.80
N ILE A 33 -1.31 -17.13 -17.83
CA ILE A 33 -2.46 -16.32 -17.39
C ILE A 33 -1.97 -14.97 -16.85
N GLY A 34 -0.94 -14.99 -15.99
CA GLY A 34 -0.31 -13.80 -15.45
C GLY A 34 0.24 -12.88 -16.53
N PHE A 35 0.86 -13.45 -17.58
CA PHE A 35 1.34 -12.70 -18.74
C PHE A 35 0.19 -11.97 -19.45
N ILE A 36 -0.89 -12.67 -19.79
CA ILE A 36 -2.05 -12.09 -20.49
C ILE A 36 -2.65 -10.93 -19.69
N GLU A 37 -2.88 -11.14 -18.40
CA GLU A 37 -3.47 -10.10 -17.55
C GLU A 37 -2.51 -8.93 -17.30
N SER A 38 -1.20 -9.19 -17.18
CA SER A 38 -0.20 -8.13 -17.05
C SER A 38 -0.15 -7.22 -18.28
N CYS A 39 -0.24 -7.78 -19.49
CA CYS A 39 -0.34 -7.03 -20.74
C CYS A 39 -1.56 -6.09 -20.73
N LYS A 40 -2.71 -6.55 -20.25
CA LYS A 40 -3.93 -5.73 -20.16
C LYS A 40 -3.76 -4.58 -19.17
N ILE A 41 -3.26 -4.87 -17.97
CA ILE A 41 -3.11 -3.89 -16.88
C ILE A 41 -2.10 -2.81 -17.27
N TYR A 42 -0.88 -3.23 -17.63
CA TYR A 42 0.19 -2.29 -17.96
C TYR A 42 -0.07 -1.62 -19.31
N GLY A 43 -0.76 -2.28 -20.25
CA GLY A 43 -1.12 -1.70 -21.54
C GLY A 43 -1.95 -0.43 -21.35
N VAL A 44 -2.97 -0.47 -20.50
CA VAL A 44 -3.80 0.70 -20.19
C VAL A 44 -3.00 1.79 -19.48
N VAL A 45 -2.20 1.44 -18.47
CA VAL A 45 -1.42 2.42 -17.68
C VAL A 45 -0.39 3.15 -18.55
N TYR A 46 0.36 2.42 -19.36
CA TYR A 46 1.40 3.00 -20.22
C TYR A 46 0.79 3.74 -21.42
N LEU A 47 -0.36 3.31 -21.93
CA LEU A 47 -1.12 4.05 -22.93
C LEU A 47 -1.60 5.40 -22.38
N LEU A 48 -2.23 5.42 -21.20
CA LEU A 48 -2.66 6.65 -20.55
C LEU A 48 -1.47 7.57 -20.23
N THR A 49 -0.35 7.00 -19.79
CA THR A 49 0.89 7.76 -19.54
C THR A 49 1.39 8.43 -20.83
N GLY A 50 1.35 7.70 -21.96
CA GLY A 50 1.66 8.24 -23.27
C GLY A 50 0.72 9.38 -23.68
N LEU A 51 -0.59 9.23 -23.48
CA LEU A 51 -1.60 10.25 -23.78
C LEU A 51 -1.42 11.52 -22.93
N VAL A 52 -1.20 11.38 -21.62
CA VAL A 52 -0.97 12.52 -20.72
C VAL A 52 0.30 13.28 -21.12
N LYS A 53 1.32 12.57 -21.60
CA LYS A 53 2.60 13.15 -22.01
C LYS A 53 2.73 13.26 -23.53
N TYR A 54 1.63 13.35 -24.28
CA TYR A 54 1.65 13.24 -25.74
C TYR A 54 2.59 14.25 -26.42
N ARG A 55 2.70 15.47 -25.87
CA ARG A 55 3.60 16.53 -26.37
C ARG A 55 5.09 16.19 -26.25
N LYS A 56 5.45 15.19 -25.45
CA LYS A 56 6.84 14.73 -25.24
C LYS A 56 7.13 13.41 -25.97
N LEU A 57 6.20 12.91 -26.78
CA LEU A 57 6.36 11.67 -27.54
C LEU A 57 7.37 11.86 -28.69
N ASN A 58 8.62 11.57 -28.39
CA ASN A 58 9.70 11.38 -29.36
C ASN A 58 10.09 9.90 -29.43
N HIS A 59 10.77 9.48 -30.51
CA HIS A 59 11.22 8.09 -30.68
C HIS A 59 11.98 7.53 -29.45
N LYS A 60 12.91 8.30 -28.88
CA LYS A 60 13.65 7.92 -27.66
C LYS A 60 12.73 7.74 -26.44
N TYR A 61 11.73 8.60 -26.29
CA TYR A 61 10.77 8.51 -25.19
C TYR A 61 9.82 7.32 -25.40
N GLY A 62 9.41 7.05 -26.63
CA GLY A 62 8.62 5.87 -27.00
C GLY A 62 9.36 4.56 -26.73
N GLN A 63 10.64 4.46 -27.09
CA GLN A 63 11.47 3.30 -26.77
C GLN A 63 11.61 3.08 -25.26
N LYS A 64 11.80 4.16 -24.49
CA LYS A 64 11.83 4.07 -23.03
C LYS A 64 10.49 3.58 -22.48
N LEU A 65 9.38 4.14 -22.95
CA LEU A 65 8.03 3.76 -22.53
C LEU A 65 7.74 2.28 -22.83
N LEU A 66 8.16 1.80 -24.01
CA LEU A 66 8.04 0.40 -24.40
C LEU A 66 8.92 -0.52 -23.54
N ARG A 67 10.17 -0.13 -23.27
CA ARG A 67 11.07 -0.87 -22.37
C ARG A 67 10.49 -0.96 -20.96
N ASP A 68 9.97 0.14 -20.43
CA ASP A 68 9.37 0.19 -19.10
C ASP A 68 8.09 -0.68 -19.04
N TYR A 69 7.29 -0.68 -20.11
CA TYR A 69 6.13 -1.57 -20.27
C TYR A 69 6.54 -3.05 -20.27
N ILE A 70 7.49 -3.45 -21.12
CA ILE A 70 7.98 -4.84 -21.19
C ILE A 70 8.57 -5.27 -19.85
N THR A 71 9.34 -4.40 -19.21
CA THR A 71 9.93 -4.68 -17.88
C THR A 71 8.84 -4.94 -16.85
N SER A 72 7.77 -4.16 -16.84
CA SER A 72 6.63 -4.33 -15.92
C SER A 72 5.86 -5.63 -16.17
N VAL A 73 5.63 -5.96 -17.45
CA VAL A 73 4.98 -7.22 -17.87
C VAL A 73 5.83 -8.42 -17.47
N CYS A 74 7.12 -8.42 -17.80
CA CYS A 74 8.06 -9.48 -17.43
C CYS A 74 8.12 -9.65 -15.91
N PHE A 75 8.21 -8.55 -15.16
CA PHE A 75 8.29 -8.58 -13.72
C PHE A 75 7.05 -9.24 -13.08
N LEU A 76 5.83 -8.84 -13.46
CA LEU A 76 4.62 -9.44 -12.89
C LEU A 76 4.46 -10.91 -13.32
N THR A 77 4.81 -11.22 -14.57
CA THR A 77 4.77 -12.59 -15.11
C THR A 77 5.73 -13.52 -14.36
N VAL A 78 6.97 -13.08 -14.12
CA VAL A 78 7.98 -13.84 -13.37
C VAL A 78 7.55 -14.04 -11.92
N ASN A 79 6.93 -13.04 -11.29
CA ASN A 79 6.38 -13.19 -9.94
C ASN A 79 5.23 -14.22 -9.90
N ALA A 80 4.31 -14.19 -10.86
CA ALA A 80 3.21 -15.15 -10.94
C ALA A 80 3.69 -16.60 -11.18
N PHE A 81 4.63 -16.78 -12.11
CA PHE A 81 5.28 -18.06 -12.38
C PHE A 81 6.09 -18.57 -11.17
N GLY A 82 6.92 -17.69 -10.62
CA GLY A 82 7.83 -17.98 -9.52
C GLY A 82 7.12 -18.29 -8.21
N TYR A 83 5.91 -17.78 -7.98
CA TYR A 83 5.16 -18.06 -6.76
C TYR A 83 4.81 -19.56 -6.63
N ILE A 84 4.21 -20.16 -7.66
CA ILE A 84 3.82 -21.58 -7.63
C ILE A 84 5.06 -22.48 -7.69
N GLY A 85 6.06 -22.09 -8.50
CA GLY A 85 7.33 -22.82 -8.60
C GLY A 85 8.13 -22.81 -7.29
N SER A 86 8.22 -21.67 -6.61
CA SER A 86 8.97 -21.52 -5.36
C SER A 86 8.35 -22.31 -4.21
N PHE A 87 7.02 -22.41 -4.14
CA PHE A 87 6.35 -23.28 -3.15
C PHE A 87 6.78 -24.75 -3.28
N CYS A 88 6.93 -25.23 -4.52
CA CYS A 88 7.33 -26.61 -4.83
C CYS A 88 8.84 -26.82 -4.63
N ILE A 89 9.67 -25.89 -5.09
CA ILE A 89 11.14 -25.94 -4.97
C ILE A 89 11.57 -25.83 -3.51
N LEU A 90 10.93 -24.97 -2.71
CA LEU A 90 11.23 -24.84 -1.27
C LEU A 90 10.87 -26.11 -0.48
N ARG A 91 9.85 -26.89 -0.90
CA ARG A 91 9.55 -28.21 -0.31
C ARG A 91 10.64 -29.24 -0.63
N LEU A 92 11.26 -29.15 -1.81
CA LEU A 92 12.34 -30.03 -2.25
C LEU A 92 13.67 -29.70 -1.54
N LEU A 93 14.02 -28.40 -1.47
CA LEU A 93 15.29 -27.92 -0.94
C LEU A 93 15.39 -28.00 0.59
N LEU A 94 14.29 -27.77 1.31
CA LEU A 94 14.30 -27.78 2.79
C LEU A 94 14.25 -29.21 3.37
N GLY A 95 14.44 -30.24 2.55
CA GLY A 95 14.69 -31.65 2.90
C GLY A 95 15.86 -31.91 3.86
N CYS A 96 16.70 -30.92 4.11
CA CYS A 96 17.83 -31.00 5.04
C CYS A 96 17.99 -29.68 5.80
N GLY A 97 18.17 -29.75 7.12
CA GLY A 97 18.75 -28.65 7.92
C GLY A 97 17.78 -27.70 8.63
N GLU A 98 17.53 -28.04 9.90
CA GLU A 98 17.33 -27.22 11.12
C GLU A 98 17.16 -25.68 11.02
N SER A 99 16.18 -25.15 11.75
CA SER A 99 16.00 -23.70 11.98
C SER A 99 15.58 -23.43 13.43
N GLY A 100 16.36 -22.62 14.13
CA GLY A 100 16.07 -22.07 15.46
C GLY A 100 15.51 -20.64 15.41
N ALA A 101 14.63 -20.35 16.37
CA ALA A 101 13.84 -19.12 16.59
C ALA A 101 14.69 -17.91 17.09
N MET A 102 14.26 -16.66 17.29
CA MET A 102 13.01 -16.07 17.81
C MET A 102 12.94 -14.55 17.51
N ILE A 103 11.73 -13.98 17.68
CA ILE A 103 11.43 -12.55 17.85
C ILE A 103 11.56 -12.19 19.36
N VAL A 104 11.82 -10.90 19.66
CA VAL A 104 11.35 -10.08 20.82
C VAL A 104 12.49 -9.32 21.52
N ALA A 105 12.42 -7.99 21.53
CA ALA A 105 12.31 -7.16 22.75
C ALA A 105 12.78 -5.71 22.52
N ARG A 106 11.82 -4.78 22.62
CA ARG A 106 12.02 -3.37 22.95
C ARG A 106 12.47 -3.27 24.41
N LYS A 107 13.50 -2.48 24.73
CA LYS A 107 13.71 -1.98 26.09
C LYS A 107 14.13 -0.51 26.06
N THR A 108 13.28 0.31 26.65
CA THR A 108 13.56 1.66 27.16
C THR A 108 14.48 1.58 28.38
N THR A 109 15.40 2.56 28.55
CA THR A 109 15.48 3.45 29.74
C THR A 109 16.60 4.52 29.63
N SER A 110 16.26 5.72 30.11
CA SER A 110 17.03 6.96 30.44
C SER A 110 18.16 6.74 31.48
N PRO A 111 18.87 7.74 32.11
CA PRO A 111 19.02 9.20 31.94
C PRO A 111 20.48 9.79 32.08
N ARG A 112 20.72 11.06 31.66
CA ARG A 112 21.50 12.15 32.36
C ARG A 112 21.74 13.33 31.40
N LYS A 113 21.13 14.50 31.63
CA LYS A 113 21.62 15.69 32.37
C LYS A 113 22.98 16.24 31.91
N LEU A 114 22.94 17.41 31.27
CA LEU A 114 23.77 18.56 31.66
C LEU A 114 22.91 19.83 31.67
N GLN A 115 22.89 20.47 32.83
CA GLN A 115 22.21 21.72 33.17
C GLN A 115 23.06 22.93 32.74
N GLY A 116 22.38 24.03 32.43
CA GLY A 116 22.93 25.39 32.45
C GLY A 116 21.79 26.42 32.52
N LEU A 117 21.49 26.90 33.72
CA LEU A 117 20.58 28.03 34.03
C LEU A 117 21.25 29.38 33.65
N GLN A 118 20.59 30.52 33.43
CA GLN A 118 19.52 31.19 34.21
C GLN A 118 18.72 32.18 33.34
N PRO A 119 17.49 32.58 33.75
CA PRO A 119 16.64 33.59 33.11
C PRO A 119 16.71 34.96 33.80
N LYS A 120 16.24 36.04 33.15
CA LYS A 120 15.71 37.25 33.83
C LYS A 120 14.61 37.96 33.01
N PRO A 121 13.73 38.74 33.67
CA PRO A 121 12.30 38.83 33.34
C PRO A 121 11.92 40.14 32.62
N GLN A 122 10.79 40.19 31.89
CA GLN A 122 9.75 41.24 31.96
C GLN A 122 8.68 41.19 30.82
N PRO A 123 7.53 41.89 30.94
CA PRO A 123 6.21 41.37 30.57
C PRO A 123 5.88 41.59 29.08
N TRP A 124 5.62 40.50 28.36
CA TRP A 124 5.68 40.43 26.90
C TRP A 124 4.41 39.89 26.21
N LEU A 125 3.42 39.43 26.99
CA LEU A 125 2.25 38.73 26.44
C LEU A 125 1.34 39.63 25.59
N PHE A 126 1.14 40.89 26.01
CA PHE A 126 0.17 41.77 25.35
C PHE A 126 0.66 42.31 23.99
N ARG A 127 1.96 42.58 23.82
CA ARG A 127 2.54 42.99 22.53
C ARG A 127 2.69 41.82 21.54
N ARG A 128 2.86 40.58 22.02
CA ARG A 128 3.13 39.41 21.16
C ARG A 128 1.88 38.83 20.48
N VAL A 129 0.69 38.99 21.10
CA VAL A 129 -0.59 38.60 20.49
C VAL A 129 -0.95 39.55 19.34
N MET A 130 -0.72 40.85 19.50
CA MET A 130 -1.05 41.84 18.47
C MET A 130 -0.13 41.76 17.24
N SER A 131 1.12 41.29 17.40
CA SER A 131 2.06 41.12 16.28
C SER A 131 1.80 39.88 15.40
N LEU A 132 0.95 38.93 15.85
CA LEU A 132 0.50 37.80 15.01
C LEU A 132 -0.39 38.25 13.84
N PHE A 133 -1.09 39.39 14.02
CA PHE A 133 -2.03 39.93 13.05
C PHE A 133 -1.36 40.80 11.99
N THR A 134 -0.31 41.56 12.33
CA THR A 134 0.19 42.65 11.47
C THR A 134 1.59 42.45 10.89
N ASN A 135 2.52 41.77 11.57
CA ASN A 135 3.92 41.69 11.11
C ASN A 135 4.34 40.27 10.66
N SER A 136 5.04 40.20 9.53
CA SER A 136 5.77 39.00 9.10
C SER A 136 7.00 38.79 9.98
N HIS A 137 7.20 37.58 10.48
CA HIS A 137 8.46 37.22 11.13
C HIS A 137 9.59 37.14 10.09
N LEU A 138 10.76 37.70 10.40
CA LEU A 138 11.91 37.80 9.48
C LEU A 138 12.37 36.45 8.90
N LEU A 139 12.13 35.34 9.62
CA LEU A 139 12.49 33.98 9.22
C LEU A 139 11.36 33.24 8.47
N CYS A 140 10.22 33.91 8.20
CA CYS A 140 9.10 33.30 7.51
C CYS A 140 9.06 33.70 6.03
N PRO A 141 9.02 32.73 5.09
CA PRO A 141 9.02 32.99 3.65
C PRO A 141 7.61 33.32 3.14
N HIS A 142 6.91 34.27 3.77
CA HIS A 142 5.60 34.74 3.32
C HIS A 142 5.50 36.26 3.42
N ARG A 143 4.79 36.88 2.46
CA ARG A 143 4.54 38.33 2.46
C ARG A 143 3.33 38.63 3.34
N GLY A 144 3.50 39.44 4.38
CA GLY A 144 2.44 39.85 5.32
C GLY A 144 2.37 39.01 6.61
N GLY A 145 1.37 39.29 7.45
CA GLY A 145 1.18 38.64 8.76
C GLY A 145 1.01 37.11 8.68
N CYS A 146 1.47 36.41 9.72
CA CYS A 146 1.38 34.95 9.79
C CYS A 146 -0.08 34.45 9.84
N LEU A 147 -0.96 35.15 10.54
CA LEU A 147 -2.36 34.75 10.70
C LEU A 147 -3.19 34.91 9.40
N PRO A 148 -3.13 36.05 8.67
CA PRO A 148 -3.75 36.15 7.35
C PRO A 148 -3.26 35.07 6.37
N ASN A 149 -1.96 34.78 6.35
CA ASN A 149 -1.40 33.76 5.49
C ASN A 149 -1.89 32.34 5.85
N PHE A 150 -2.09 32.04 7.13
CA PHE A 150 -2.70 30.78 7.58
C PHE A 150 -4.10 30.58 6.97
N PHE A 151 -4.97 31.59 7.06
CA PHE A 151 -6.32 31.51 6.50
C PHE A 151 -6.32 31.43 4.97
N VAL A 152 -5.52 32.27 4.29
CA VAL A 152 -5.42 32.24 2.83
C VAL A 152 -4.93 30.88 2.33
N MET A 153 -3.95 30.27 2.98
CA MET A 153 -3.46 28.94 2.64
C MET A 153 -4.52 27.86 2.90
N GLY A 154 -5.29 27.98 3.99
CA GLY A 154 -6.43 27.10 4.27
C GLY A 154 -7.51 27.16 3.18
N VAL A 155 -7.93 28.37 2.79
CA VAL A 155 -8.94 28.58 1.73
C VAL A 155 -8.44 28.03 0.39
N ARG A 156 -7.19 28.33 0.01
CA ARG A 156 -6.59 27.78 -1.23
C ARG A 156 -6.52 26.25 -1.19
N GLY A 157 -6.11 25.68 -0.06
CA GLY A 157 -6.10 24.24 0.16
C GLY A 157 -7.49 23.62 0.04
N PHE A 158 -8.51 24.26 0.59
CA PHE A 158 -9.90 23.81 0.49
C PHE A 158 -10.35 23.71 -0.97
N PHE A 159 -10.19 24.78 -1.75
CA PHE A 159 -10.59 24.78 -3.15
C PHE A 159 -9.79 23.80 -3.99
N GLN A 160 -8.48 23.66 -3.74
CA GLN A 160 -7.65 22.68 -4.44
C GLN A 160 -8.13 21.24 -4.17
N GLY A 161 -8.42 20.90 -2.92
CA GLY A 161 -8.89 19.56 -2.55
C GLY A 161 -10.30 19.28 -3.09
N PHE A 162 -11.19 20.25 -2.97
CA PHE A 162 -12.56 20.16 -3.50
C PHE A 162 -12.56 19.99 -5.02
N LEU A 163 -11.81 20.83 -5.75
CA LEU A 163 -11.79 20.81 -7.21
C LEU A 163 -11.18 19.50 -7.75
N MET A 164 -10.16 18.97 -7.09
CA MET A 164 -9.55 17.69 -7.47
C MET A 164 -10.54 16.53 -7.32
N GLN A 165 -11.22 16.45 -6.18
CA GLN A 165 -12.21 15.40 -5.93
C GLN A 165 -13.44 15.52 -6.84
N PHE A 166 -13.89 16.76 -7.08
CA PHE A 166 -14.96 17.06 -8.02
C PHE A 166 -14.58 16.63 -9.45
N SER A 167 -13.37 16.95 -9.91
CA SER A 167 -12.87 16.62 -11.24
C SER A 167 -12.81 15.10 -11.48
N VAL A 168 -12.32 14.32 -10.51
CA VAL A 168 -12.29 12.85 -10.62
C VAL A 168 -13.69 12.27 -10.79
N LYS A 169 -14.66 12.73 -9.98
CA LYS A 169 -16.04 12.26 -10.08
C LYS A 169 -16.71 12.71 -11.37
N LEU A 170 -16.46 13.94 -11.80
CA LEU A 170 -16.95 14.48 -13.07
C LEU A 170 -16.44 13.64 -14.25
N LEU A 171 -15.14 13.35 -14.31
CA LEU A 171 -14.52 12.52 -15.34
C LEU A 171 -15.08 11.09 -15.34
N SER A 172 -15.24 10.48 -14.17
CA SER A 172 -15.70 9.08 -14.04
C SER A 172 -17.16 8.86 -14.46
N SER A 173 -17.98 9.92 -14.51
CA SER A 173 -19.43 9.85 -14.78
C SER A 173 -19.90 10.90 -15.80
N ALA A 174 -18.98 11.43 -16.61
CA ALA A 174 -19.24 12.55 -17.53
C ALA A 174 -20.42 12.29 -18.47
N SER A 175 -20.53 11.07 -19.01
CA SER A 175 -21.61 10.67 -19.92
C SER A 175 -23.00 10.72 -19.29
N ARG A 176 -23.10 10.51 -17.97
CA ARG A 176 -24.37 10.53 -17.23
C ARG A 176 -24.81 11.95 -16.88
N PHE A 177 -23.86 12.85 -16.64
CA PHE A 177 -24.15 14.24 -16.30
C PHE A 177 -24.57 15.08 -17.51
N ILE A 178 -24.02 14.81 -18.69
CA ILE A 178 -24.46 15.46 -19.94
C ILE A 178 -25.95 15.20 -20.22
N ARG A 179 -26.48 14.03 -19.83
CA ARG A 179 -27.90 13.68 -20.01
C ARG A 179 -28.82 14.20 -18.91
N HIS A 180 -28.31 14.47 -17.70
CA HIS A 180 -29.10 14.93 -16.56
C HIS A 180 -28.35 16.00 -15.74
N PRO A 181 -28.44 17.28 -16.11
CA PRO A 181 -27.67 18.36 -15.48
C PRO A 181 -28.06 18.62 -14.02
N GLY A 182 -29.30 18.33 -13.62
CA GLY A 182 -29.76 18.54 -12.23
C GLY A 182 -28.95 17.78 -11.17
N LYS A 183 -28.36 16.63 -11.54
CA LYS A 183 -27.51 15.82 -10.64
C LYS A 183 -26.12 16.42 -10.41
N LEU A 184 -25.75 17.49 -11.11
CA LEU A 184 -24.47 18.20 -10.89
C LEU A 184 -24.49 19.01 -9.58
N LEU A 185 -25.64 19.54 -9.18
CA LEU A 185 -25.76 20.28 -7.91
C LEU A 185 -25.57 19.35 -6.71
N ASP A 186 -26.13 18.15 -6.77
CA ASP A 186 -25.91 17.09 -5.76
C ASP A 186 -24.45 16.67 -5.68
N LEU A 187 -23.74 16.70 -6.81
CA LEU A 187 -22.31 16.42 -6.86
C LEU A 187 -21.50 17.57 -6.22
N PHE A 188 -21.89 18.82 -6.46
CA PHE A 188 -21.23 19.99 -5.87
C PHE A 188 -21.38 19.99 -4.34
N PHE A 189 -22.58 19.73 -3.82
CA PHE A 189 -22.87 19.64 -2.38
C PHE A 189 -22.58 18.28 -1.74
N ASN A 190 -21.84 17.41 -2.43
CA ASN A 190 -21.51 16.10 -1.90
C ASN A 190 -20.54 16.22 -0.70
N ARG A 191 -20.93 15.67 0.46
CA ARG A 191 -20.11 15.65 1.68
C ARG A 191 -18.68 15.14 1.45
N ASN A 192 -18.49 14.16 0.57
CA ASN A 192 -17.15 13.63 0.28
C ASN A 192 -16.24 14.64 -0.43
N ASN A 193 -16.79 15.56 -1.22
CA ASN A 193 -16.02 16.62 -1.90
C ASN A 193 -15.63 17.71 -0.90
N PHE A 194 -16.57 18.07 -0.01
CA PHE A 194 -16.31 18.99 1.10
C PHE A 194 -15.27 18.43 2.08
N ASN A 195 -15.37 17.15 2.45
CA ASN A 195 -14.42 16.48 3.33
C ASN A 195 -13.01 16.44 2.74
N ALA A 196 -12.87 16.22 1.42
CA ALA A 196 -11.58 16.30 0.73
C ALA A 196 -10.99 17.71 0.75
N GLY A 197 -11.83 18.74 0.58
CA GLY A 197 -11.43 20.14 0.75
C GLY A 197 -10.98 20.46 2.18
N LEU A 198 -11.78 20.09 3.20
CA LEU A 198 -11.47 20.27 4.61
C LEU A 198 -10.16 19.57 5.01
N PHE A 199 -9.95 18.34 4.52
CA PHE A 199 -8.71 17.60 4.72
C PHE A 199 -7.50 18.41 4.24
N LEU A 200 -7.51 18.87 2.99
CA LEU A 200 -6.35 19.56 2.42
C LEU A 200 -6.17 20.96 3.04
N ALA A 201 -7.26 21.64 3.37
CA ALA A 201 -7.25 22.90 4.10
C ALA A 201 -6.58 22.77 5.46
N TRP A 202 -7.00 21.79 6.29
CA TRP A 202 -6.40 21.52 7.59
C TRP A 202 -4.93 21.15 7.44
N PHE A 203 -4.62 20.21 6.55
CA PHE A 203 -3.26 19.71 6.37
C PHE A 203 -2.26 20.84 6.04
N ILE A 204 -2.58 21.70 5.06
CA ILE A 204 -1.69 22.79 4.63
C ILE A 204 -1.61 23.90 5.68
N SER A 205 -2.76 24.32 6.22
CA SER A 205 -2.83 25.44 7.16
C SER A 205 -2.13 25.10 8.47
N VAL A 206 -2.44 23.96 9.08
CA VAL A 206 -1.82 23.51 10.33
C VAL A 206 -0.33 23.27 10.14
N PHE A 207 0.08 22.61 9.05
CA PHE A 207 1.51 22.38 8.80
C PHE A 207 2.31 23.69 8.74
N LYS A 208 1.86 24.64 7.91
CA LYS A 208 2.54 25.95 7.78
C LYS A 208 2.40 26.80 9.04
N GLY A 209 1.25 26.75 9.70
CA GLY A 209 0.96 27.47 10.93
C GLY A 209 1.87 27.03 12.07
N THR A 210 2.02 25.72 12.27
CA THR A 210 2.93 25.14 13.28
C THR A 210 4.38 25.49 12.99
N CYS A 211 4.84 25.43 11.74
CA CYS A 211 6.19 25.87 11.39
C CYS A 211 6.41 27.37 11.67
N CYS A 212 5.44 28.22 11.37
CA CYS A 212 5.52 29.66 11.67
C CYS A 212 5.52 29.90 13.19
N ALA A 213 4.70 29.19 13.95
CA ALA A 213 4.64 29.27 15.40
C ALA A 213 5.96 28.81 16.05
N GLY A 214 6.56 27.72 15.55
CA GLY A 214 7.87 27.24 16.01
C GLY A 214 8.99 28.25 15.75
N ARG A 215 9.03 28.85 14.55
CA ARG A 215 9.98 29.93 14.22
C ARG A 215 9.79 31.16 15.11
N TRP A 216 8.55 31.51 15.44
CA TRP A 216 8.22 32.59 16.38
C TRP A 216 8.70 32.30 17.81
N TRP A 217 8.58 31.05 18.25
CA TRP A 217 8.95 30.65 19.61
C TRP A 217 10.46 30.56 19.80
N HIS A 218 11.15 29.94 18.85
CA HIS A 218 12.59 29.66 18.96
C HIS A 218 13.48 30.71 18.27
N GLY A 219 12.92 31.57 17.41
CA GLY A 219 13.69 32.56 16.65
C GLY A 219 14.70 31.94 15.66
N LYS A 220 14.52 30.66 15.31
CA LYS A 220 15.41 29.89 14.41
C LYS A 220 14.58 28.94 13.53
N GLU A 221 15.12 28.54 12.39
CA GLU A 221 14.57 27.49 11.54
C GLU A 221 15.24 26.15 11.87
N GLU A 222 14.46 25.19 12.36
CA GLU A 222 14.93 23.87 12.76
C GLU A 222 14.01 22.78 12.18
N ALA A 223 14.59 21.62 11.83
CA ALA A 223 13.85 20.51 11.23
C ALA A 223 12.79 19.90 12.19
N SER A 224 12.98 20.06 13.49
CA SER A 224 12.05 19.64 14.56
C SER A 224 10.65 20.25 14.38
N HIS A 225 10.57 21.52 13.95
CA HIS A 225 9.30 22.21 13.68
C HIS A 225 8.49 21.51 12.58
N GLY A 226 9.17 21.00 11.55
CA GLY A 226 8.54 20.27 10.46
C GLY A 226 7.98 18.91 10.91
N ALA A 227 8.68 18.22 11.82
CA ALA A 227 8.22 16.95 12.38
C ALA A 227 6.95 17.14 13.22
N VAL A 228 6.93 18.13 14.12
CA VAL A 228 5.75 18.46 14.94
C VAL A 228 4.59 18.92 14.05
N ALA A 229 4.88 19.76 13.05
CA ALA A 229 3.89 20.21 12.07
C ALA A 229 3.26 19.05 11.30
N GLY A 230 4.05 18.03 10.93
CA GLY A 230 3.56 16.82 10.27
C GLY A 230 2.63 15.98 11.15
N VAL A 231 2.93 15.84 12.44
CA VAL A 231 2.07 15.12 13.38
C VAL A 231 0.74 15.86 13.58
N LEU A 232 0.79 17.19 13.77
CA LEU A 232 -0.41 17.99 13.94
C LEU A 232 -1.27 18.07 12.66
N SER A 233 -0.63 18.12 11.49
CA SER A 233 -1.35 18.12 10.22
C SER A 233 -1.99 16.76 9.90
N ALA A 234 -1.42 15.65 10.40
CA ALA A 234 -1.97 14.30 10.21
C ALA A 234 -3.39 14.13 10.79
N PHE A 235 -3.78 14.93 11.80
CA PHE A 235 -5.15 14.99 12.31
C PHE A 235 -6.18 15.41 11.23
N ALA A 236 -5.74 15.94 10.08
CA ALA A 236 -6.59 16.15 8.90
C ALA A 236 -7.33 14.86 8.49
N MET A 237 -6.74 13.68 8.73
CA MET A 237 -7.35 12.38 8.39
C MET A 237 -8.65 12.10 9.14
N TYR A 238 -8.96 12.85 10.20
CA TYR A 238 -10.28 12.82 10.83
C TYR A 238 -11.39 13.27 9.86
N PHE A 239 -11.12 14.27 9.00
CA PHE A 239 -12.11 14.77 8.03
C PHE A 239 -12.23 13.85 6.80
N TYR A 240 -11.11 13.30 6.32
CA TYR A 240 -11.07 12.41 5.17
C TYR A 240 -10.21 11.18 5.47
N SER A 241 -10.88 10.11 5.92
CA SER A 241 -10.26 8.83 6.24
C SER A 241 -10.03 8.00 4.97
N ALA A 242 -8.84 8.12 4.39
CA ALA A 242 -8.41 7.28 3.27
C ALA A 242 -7.19 6.45 3.66
N PRO A 243 -7.36 5.18 4.11
CA PRO A 243 -6.25 4.31 4.49
C PRO A 243 -5.20 4.15 3.39
N SER A 244 -5.62 4.15 2.12
CA SER A 244 -4.70 4.10 0.98
C SER A 244 -3.77 5.32 0.92
N LEU A 245 -4.28 6.51 1.24
CA LEU A 245 -3.49 7.74 1.27
C LEU A 245 -2.54 7.75 2.47
N ALA A 246 -3.01 7.29 3.63
CA ALA A 246 -2.18 7.13 4.83
C ALA A 246 -1.01 6.18 4.59
N LEU A 247 -1.30 5.01 4.01
CA LEU A 247 -0.30 3.99 3.71
C LEU A 247 0.73 4.51 2.69
N TYR A 248 0.28 5.21 1.65
CA TYR A 248 1.17 5.82 0.67
C TYR A 248 2.08 6.88 1.30
N MET A 249 1.51 7.80 2.09
CA MET A 249 2.27 8.85 2.75
C MET A 249 3.27 8.28 3.75
N MET A 250 2.87 7.29 4.54
CA MET A 250 3.76 6.56 5.47
C MET A 250 4.93 5.94 4.73
N TRP A 251 4.67 5.25 3.61
CA TRP A 251 5.73 4.64 2.81
C TRP A 251 6.69 5.68 2.22
N LYS A 252 6.16 6.78 1.67
CA LYS A 252 6.98 7.86 1.14
C LYS A 252 7.87 8.49 2.21
N VAL A 253 7.37 8.64 3.44
CA VAL A 253 8.18 9.12 4.57
C VAL A 253 9.31 8.13 4.87
N LEU A 254 9.02 6.83 4.92
CA LEU A 254 10.03 5.79 5.16
C LEU A 254 11.13 5.82 4.09
N GLU A 255 10.75 5.94 2.83
CA GLU A 255 11.66 6.07 1.69
C GLU A 255 12.54 7.32 1.80
N CYS A 256 11.96 8.49 2.07
CA CYS A 256 12.72 9.74 2.22
C CYS A 256 13.68 9.70 3.43
N VAL A 257 13.29 9.06 4.53
CA VAL A 257 14.17 8.90 5.71
C VAL A 257 15.34 7.98 5.39
N TYR A 258 15.10 6.89 4.66
CA TYR A 258 16.16 5.99 4.21
C TYR A 258 17.14 6.68 3.26
N GLU A 259 16.63 7.38 2.23
CA GLU A 259 17.46 8.13 1.28
C GLU A 259 18.33 9.18 2.00
N LYS A 260 17.72 9.95 2.92
CA LYS A 260 18.45 10.93 3.72
C LYS A 260 19.51 10.28 4.60
N GLY A 261 19.20 9.15 5.25
CA GLY A 261 20.17 8.40 6.05
C GLY A 261 21.33 7.85 5.22
N CYS A 262 21.09 7.51 3.95
CA CYS A 262 22.15 7.14 3.01
C CYS A 262 23.01 8.34 2.58
N ASP A 263 22.41 9.50 2.33
CA ASP A 263 23.12 10.72 1.93
C ASP A 263 24.03 11.26 3.04
N GLU A 264 23.59 11.13 4.29
CA GLU A 264 24.38 11.52 5.47
C GLU A 264 25.39 10.44 5.91
N GLY A 265 25.44 9.30 5.23
CA GLY A 265 26.41 8.22 5.49
C GLY A 265 26.08 7.32 6.69
N TYR A 266 24.91 7.46 7.30
CA TYR A 266 24.45 6.58 8.40
C TYR A 266 23.99 5.21 7.92
N LEU A 267 23.49 5.10 6.69
CA LEU A 267 22.93 3.88 6.12
C LEU A 267 23.63 3.50 4.80
N PRO A 268 23.96 2.21 4.58
CA PRO A 268 24.52 1.77 3.32
C PRO A 268 23.46 1.74 2.21
N ARG A 269 23.82 2.16 0.99
CA ARG A 269 22.96 2.00 -0.20
C ARG A 269 23.06 0.57 -0.72
N ILE A 270 22.04 -0.25 -0.44
CA ILE A 270 21.99 -1.63 -0.90
C ILE A 270 21.47 -1.67 -2.35
N PRO A 271 22.27 -2.15 -3.32
CA PRO A 271 21.81 -2.32 -4.70
C PRO A 271 20.72 -3.39 -4.76
N GLY A 272 19.62 -3.14 -5.49
CA GLY A 272 18.51 -4.08 -5.58
C GLY A 272 17.58 -4.13 -4.35
N SER A 273 17.70 -3.17 -3.42
CA SER A 273 16.92 -3.14 -2.18
C SER A 273 15.41 -3.06 -2.42
N VAL A 274 14.98 -2.33 -3.45
CA VAL A 274 13.57 -2.19 -3.82
C VAL A 274 13.01 -3.52 -4.31
N GLU A 275 13.76 -4.23 -5.15
CA GLU A 275 13.41 -5.53 -5.69
C GLU A 275 13.36 -6.60 -4.59
N LEU A 276 14.32 -6.58 -3.66
CA LEU A 276 14.33 -7.47 -2.49
C LEU A 276 13.11 -7.23 -1.59
N LEU A 277 12.85 -5.97 -1.24
CA LEU A 277 11.74 -5.59 -0.38
C LEU A 277 10.39 -5.91 -1.02
N TYR A 278 10.27 -5.69 -2.33
CA TYR A 278 9.13 -6.11 -3.12
C TYR A 278 8.96 -7.63 -3.07
N SER A 279 10.03 -8.39 -3.26
CA SER A 279 9.99 -9.86 -3.29
C SER A 279 9.53 -10.44 -1.95
N ILE A 280 10.06 -9.91 -0.84
CA ILE A 280 9.65 -10.30 0.52
C ILE A 280 8.18 -9.95 0.76
N SER A 281 7.78 -8.72 0.44
CA SER A 281 6.40 -8.24 0.66
C SER A 281 5.39 -9.04 -0.17
N THR A 282 5.74 -9.35 -1.42
CA THR A 282 4.90 -10.13 -2.34
C THR A 282 4.81 -11.58 -1.89
N GLY A 283 5.91 -12.19 -1.43
CA GLY A 283 5.90 -13.53 -0.85
C GLY A 283 5.03 -13.62 0.41
N TYR A 284 5.12 -12.62 1.30
CA TYR A 284 4.25 -12.53 2.47
C TYR A 284 2.77 -12.33 2.09
N LEU A 285 2.49 -11.49 1.10
CA LEU A 285 1.12 -11.25 0.65
C LEU A 285 0.48 -12.51 0.07
N PHE A 286 1.22 -13.27 -0.73
CA PHE A 286 0.74 -14.55 -1.23
C PHE A 286 0.61 -15.62 -0.12
N HIS A 287 1.45 -15.57 0.92
CA HIS A 287 1.27 -16.41 2.11
C HIS A 287 -0.12 -16.22 2.73
N VAL A 288 -0.46 -14.96 3.02
CA VAL A 288 -1.75 -14.58 3.59
C VAL A 288 -2.87 -14.97 2.64
N ALA A 289 -2.66 -14.86 1.32
CA ALA A 289 -3.64 -15.27 0.33
C ALA A 289 -4.04 -16.75 0.38
N VAL A 290 -3.08 -17.62 0.73
CA VAL A 290 -3.32 -19.05 0.86
C VAL A 290 -3.81 -19.42 2.26
N MET A 291 -3.13 -18.94 3.30
CA MET A 291 -3.36 -19.35 4.69
C MET A 291 -4.51 -18.61 5.36
N GLU A 292 -4.61 -17.29 5.17
CA GLU A 292 -5.53 -16.44 5.93
C GLU A 292 -6.25 -15.46 4.99
N MET A 293 -6.87 -16.02 3.94
CA MET A 293 -7.55 -15.25 2.89
C MET A 293 -8.50 -14.18 3.45
N HIS A 294 -9.13 -14.46 4.59
CA HIS A 294 -10.11 -13.58 5.22
C HIS A 294 -9.53 -12.25 5.72
N TYR A 295 -8.21 -12.12 5.92
CA TYR A 295 -7.57 -10.84 6.25
C TYR A 295 -7.22 -10.00 5.02
N MET A 296 -7.35 -10.54 3.80
CA MET A 296 -7.09 -9.76 2.60
C MET A 296 -8.23 -8.81 2.27
N LYS A 297 -7.85 -7.62 1.77
CA LYS A 297 -8.81 -6.66 1.24
C LYS A 297 -9.60 -7.29 0.07
N PRO A 298 -10.95 -7.25 0.07
CA PRO A 298 -11.75 -7.92 -0.96
C PRO A 298 -11.44 -7.50 -2.40
N SER A 299 -11.09 -6.22 -2.61
CA SER A 299 -10.68 -5.72 -3.93
C SER A 299 -9.38 -6.36 -4.42
N TYR A 300 -8.44 -6.60 -3.50
CA TYR A 300 -7.16 -7.23 -3.82
C TYR A 300 -7.34 -8.73 -4.07
N TRP A 301 -8.20 -9.40 -3.30
CA TRP A 301 -8.55 -10.80 -3.57
C TRP A 301 -9.15 -10.98 -4.98
N ARG A 302 -10.11 -10.14 -5.38
CA ARG A 302 -10.67 -10.17 -6.75
C ARG A 302 -9.60 -9.94 -7.83
N PHE A 303 -8.62 -9.09 -7.53
CA PHE A 303 -7.49 -8.85 -8.42
C PHE A 303 -6.62 -10.11 -8.56
N LEU A 304 -6.25 -10.76 -7.44
CA LEU A 304 -5.50 -12.02 -7.46
C LEU A 304 -6.24 -13.13 -8.21
N LEU A 305 -7.56 -13.23 -8.04
CA LEU A 305 -8.36 -14.20 -8.78
C LEU A 305 -8.40 -13.93 -10.27
N ARG A 306 -8.43 -12.65 -10.67
CA ARG A 306 -8.31 -12.29 -12.07
C ARG A 306 -6.94 -12.65 -12.63
N LEU A 307 -5.86 -12.38 -11.89
CA LEU A 307 -4.50 -12.74 -12.28
C LEU A 307 -4.24 -14.25 -12.34
N THR A 308 -5.06 -15.06 -11.67
CA THR A 308 -4.90 -16.51 -11.60
C THR A 308 -6.07 -17.26 -12.25
N TRP A 309 -6.99 -16.56 -12.93
CA TRP A 309 -8.26 -17.12 -13.43
C TRP A 309 -8.99 -18.03 -12.43
N GLY A 310 -9.00 -17.62 -11.15
CA GLY A 310 -9.66 -18.36 -10.09
C GLY A 310 -8.85 -19.52 -9.50
N ARG A 311 -7.69 -19.90 -10.06
CA ARG A 311 -6.86 -21.01 -9.53
C ARG A 311 -6.47 -20.85 -8.06
N LEU A 312 -6.36 -19.60 -7.59
CA LEU A 312 -6.03 -19.34 -6.18
C LEU A 312 -7.18 -19.73 -5.21
N GLN A 313 -8.43 -19.86 -5.68
CA GLN A 313 -9.54 -20.41 -4.91
C GLN A 313 -9.46 -21.94 -4.78
N ASP A 314 -8.85 -22.60 -5.76
CA ASP A 314 -8.80 -24.06 -5.82
C ASP A 314 -7.80 -24.66 -4.83
N TYR A 315 -6.99 -23.85 -4.12
CA TYR A 315 -6.12 -24.35 -3.05
C TYR A 315 -6.94 -25.11 -2.01
N ASN A 316 -6.48 -26.30 -1.60
CA ASN A 316 -7.21 -27.06 -0.60
C ASN A 316 -6.92 -26.53 0.80
N ARG A 317 -7.74 -25.58 1.22
CA ARG A 317 -7.61 -24.93 2.53
C ARG A 317 -8.12 -25.80 3.69
N HIS A 318 -8.93 -26.83 3.43
CA HIS A 318 -9.34 -27.79 4.46
C HIS A 318 -8.14 -28.55 5.02
N LEU A 319 -7.21 -28.91 4.14
CA LEU A 319 -5.97 -29.59 4.53
C LEU A 319 -5.01 -28.66 5.30
N LEU A 320 -5.19 -27.34 5.24
CA LEU A 320 -4.39 -26.34 5.98
C LEU A 320 -4.92 -26.08 7.40
N THR A 321 -6.12 -26.56 7.73
CA THR A 321 -6.75 -26.37 9.05
C THR A 321 -5.88 -26.79 10.25
N PRO A 322 -5.06 -27.86 10.19
CA PRO A 322 -4.20 -28.25 11.32
C PRO A 322 -3.16 -27.19 11.74
N PHE A 323 -2.90 -26.17 10.91
CA PHE A 323 -2.05 -25.04 11.30
C PHE A 323 -2.74 -24.05 12.26
N GLY A 324 -4.02 -24.21 12.56
CA GLY A 324 -4.77 -23.34 13.48
C GLY A 324 -5.02 -21.92 12.94
N MET A 325 -4.77 -21.68 11.64
CA MET A 325 -4.92 -20.37 10.98
C MET A 325 -6.29 -20.15 10.34
N ASP A 326 -7.28 -20.99 10.67
CA ASP A 326 -8.65 -20.90 10.14
C ASP A 326 -8.71 -20.73 8.60
N SER A 327 -7.81 -21.42 7.88
CA SER A 327 -7.65 -21.27 6.44
C SER A 327 -8.91 -21.65 5.66
N ALA A 328 -9.72 -22.57 6.19
CA ALA A 328 -10.99 -23.00 5.60
C ALA A 328 -12.21 -22.14 6.02
N ARG A 329 -12.01 -21.04 6.76
CA ARG A 329 -13.11 -20.19 7.26
C ARG A 329 -13.96 -19.66 6.09
N GLY A 330 -15.24 -20.02 6.08
CA GLY A 330 -16.20 -19.63 5.04
C GLY A 330 -16.20 -20.51 3.78
N LEU A 331 -15.47 -21.63 3.77
CA LEU A 331 -15.40 -22.60 2.66
C LEU A 331 -16.10 -23.93 2.99
N ASN A 332 -17.13 -23.90 3.86
CA ASN A 332 -17.80 -25.09 4.40
C ASN A 332 -18.22 -26.08 3.29
N GLY A 333 -17.58 -27.25 3.26
CA GLY A 333 -17.90 -28.33 2.32
C GLY A 333 -17.42 -28.13 0.88
N ILE A 334 -16.77 -27.01 0.52
CA ILE A 334 -16.30 -26.77 -0.85
C ILE A 334 -14.91 -27.38 -1.02
N TRP A 335 -14.81 -28.48 -1.76
CA TRP A 335 -13.54 -29.16 -2.07
C TRP A 335 -13.10 -28.88 -3.51
N PRO A 336 -11.78 -28.77 -3.77
CA PRO A 336 -11.26 -28.67 -5.12
C PRO A 336 -11.62 -29.90 -5.96
N LYS A 337 -11.77 -29.71 -7.28
CA LYS A 337 -12.02 -30.81 -8.20
C LYS A 337 -10.72 -31.57 -8.47
N TYR A 338 -10.60 -32.75 -7.90
CA TYR A 338 -9.45 -33.63 -8.11
C TYR A 338 -9.67 -34.64 -9.23
N ASP A 339 -8.60 -34.97 -9.96
CA ASP A 339 -8.52 -36.23 -10.68
C ASP A 339 -8.10 -37.33 -9.69
N LEU A 340 -9.05 -38.22 -9.38
CA LEU A 340 -8.95 -39.23 -8.34
C LEU A 340 -7.76 -40.18 -8.56
N LYS A 341 -7.24 -40.32 -9.78
CA LYS A 341 -6.10 -41.21 -10.09
C LYS A 341 -4.79 -40.80 -9.42
N HIS A 342 -4.64 -39.53 -9.05
CA HIS A 342 -3.39 -38.96 -8.54
C HIS A 342 -3.53 -38.38 -7.12
N VAL A 343 -4.56 -38.81 -6.39
CA VAL A 343 -4.83 -38.42 -5.00
C VAL A 343 -4.57 -39.61 -4.09
N SER A 344 -3.90 -39.36 -2.96
CA SER A 344 -3.66 -40.35 -1.91
C SER A 344 -4.97 -40.87 -1.33
N GLU A 345 -4.94 -42.12 -0.86
CA GLU A 345 -6.15 -42.77 -0.34
C GLU A 345 -6.69 -42.07 0.93
N SER A 346 -5.81 -41.44 1.72
CA SER A 346 -6.17 -40.67 2.90
C SER A 346 -7.01 -39.45 2.55
N VAL A 347 -6.60 -38.67 1.54
CA VAL A 347 -7.36 -37.50 1.06
C VAL A 347 -8.64 -37.94 0.36
N ARG A 348 -8.61 -39.03 -0.41
CA ARG A 348 -9.81 -39.57 -1.08
C ARG A 348 -10.95 -39.90 -0.11
N LYS A 349 -10.62 -40.38 1.10
CA LYS A 349 -11.60 -40.67 2.17
C LYS A 349 -12.17 -39.40 2.84
N MET A 350 -11.49 -38.27 2.74
CA MET A 350 -11.93 -36.99 3.31
C MET A 350 -12.82 -36.18 2.36
N ILE A 351 -12.74 -36.44 1.05
CA ILE A 351 -13.59 -35.76 0.06
C ILE A 351 -15.04 -36.21 0.25
N PRO A 352 -15.99 -35.29 0.51
CA PRO A 352 -17.40 -35.64 0.63
C PRO A 352 -17.90 -36.26 -0.68
N ASN A 353 -18.67 -37.35 -0.59
CA ASN A 353 -19.25 -37.98 -1.78
C ASN A 353 -20.06 -36.95 -2.59
N PRO A 354 -19.88 -36.86 -3.92
CA PRO A 354 -20.58 -35.87 -4.76
C PRO A 354 -22.11 -36.02 -4.73
N ILE A 355 -22.61 -37.16 -4.24
CA ILE A 355 -24.04 -37.46 -4.05
C ILE A 355 -24.65 -36.62 -2.89
N VAL A 356 -23.84 -36.15 -1.93
CA VAL A 356 -24.32 -35.44 -0.71
C VAL A 356 -24.35 -33.91 -0.91
N MET A 357 -23.81 -33.36 -2.00
CA MET A 357 -23.78 -31.91 -2.27
C MET A 357 -25.00 -31.36 -3.04
N LYS A 358 -26.03 -32.19 -3.27
CA LYS A 358 -27.35 -31.74 -3.72
C LYS A 358 -28.33 -31.76 -2.55
N LEU A 359 -28.26 -30.76 -1.68
CA LEU A 359 -29.36 -30.37 -0.77
C LEU A 359 -29.17 -28.91 -0.39
#